data_AF-A0A9W8RK85-F1
#
_entry.id   AF-A0A9W8RK85-F1
#
_cell.length_a   1.000
_cell.length_b   1.000
_cell.length_c   1.000
_cell.angle_alpha   90.00
_cell.angle_beta   90.00
_cell.angle_gamma   90.00
#
_symmetry.space_group_name_H-M   'P 1'
#
loop_
_entity.id
_entity.type
_entity.pdbx_description
1 polymer ?
#
loop_
_entity_poly.entity_id
_entity_poly.type
_entity_poly.pdbx_seq_one_letter_code
_entity_poly.pdbx_strand_id
1 'polypeptide(L)'
;MDSLDFLDRNAELKSISSSFQAIFDRLLKTTQDVHQDPILRVAQPTEIPRLKEISTPGDAHDVSHAIEDAFAISDFRYRMNHPRCFSFVPSPVSPLSWIGDCLSSAFNSFAGSKLQGSGVAIVEQTLLQWLACKVGLPDTAGGVFVSGGSMANMTAMVLARECILRPGTENLGVAYLSDQTHHSVAKALRIIGIKRNQIRIIPTNSFFEMDVMALRGAIKADRDAGLLPFVIVGTCGTTNTGSIDPLAALAEVRDEEMIWLHVDGAFGASAALAATRSSVKNGLELADSISWDAHKWLFQTYSCSLILVRYKINLAKVFTNDGDYLRDALEDEEIPNFWNFGMELTRPSRAMKLWFTLRVLGVERIGHMIDRGFFLAEVAESQVRKMPDWEITSLASMAIVTFRYAPLGKSEEELDVLNAAISRHLIENNIEGVLTTKLRGRVVLRICSINPWLSGAEMVDVVEQISHAASLVSKG
;
A
#
# COMPACT_ATOMS: atom_id res chain seq x y z
N MET A 1 24.06 0.54 49.42
CA MET A 1 24.27 1.66 48.49
C MET A 1 22.91 1.90 47.85
N ASP A 2 21.96 2.28 48.71
CA ASP A 2 20.52 2.31 48.45
C ASP A 2 20.02 3.72 48.76
N SER A 3 20.01 4.56 47.74
CA SER A 3 19.19 5.77 47.69
C SER A 3 19.19 6.29 46.26
N LEU A 4 18.58 5.54 45.35
CA LEU A 4 17.99 6.18 44.19
C LEU A 4 16.75 6.91 44.73
N ASP A 5 16.86 8.22 44.80
CA ASP A 5 15.80 9.15 45.18
C ASP A 5 14.59 8.83 44.28
N PHE A 6 13.60 8.11 44.82
CA PHE A 6 12.31 8.00 44.18
C PHE A 6 11.63 9.36 44.32
N LEU A 7 11.98 10.29 43.41
CA LEU A 7 11.10 11.40 43.03
C LEU A 7 9.66 10.86 42.99
N ASP A 8 8.70 11.63 43.50
CA ASP A 8 7.30 11.20 43.60
C ASP A 8 6.80 10.72 42.23
N ARG A 9 6.85 9.40 42.04
CA ARG A 9 6.56 8.72 40.78
C ARG A 9 5.17 9.09 40.28
N ASN A 10 4.24 9.44 41.18
CA ASN A 10 2.91 9.89 40.81
C ASN A 10 2.90 11.31 40.25
N ALA A 11 3.71 12.23 40.79
CA ALA A 11 3.88 13.57 40.24
C ALA A 11 4.57 13.52 38.88
N GLU A 12 5.58 12.67 38.72
CA GLU A 12 6.26 12.42 37.44
C GLU A 12 5.30 11.84 36.40
N LEU A 13 4.52 10.80 36.75
CA LEU A 13 3.52 10.22 35.86
C LEU A 13 2.41 11.21 35.48
N LYS A 14 1.98 12.10 36.39
CA LYS A 14 1.01 13.17 36.08
C LYS A 14 1.58 14.22 35.13
N SER A 15 2.85 14.62 35.34
CA SER A 15 3.55 15.55 34.45
C SER A 15 3.66 14.95 33.05
N ILE A 16 4.13 13.71 32.95
CA ILE A 16 4.20 12.93 31.70
C ILE A 16 2.81 12.87 31.03
N SER A 17 1.76 12.49 31.77
CA SER A 17 0.40 12.42 31.23
C SER A 17 -0.09 13.75 30.65
N SER A 18 0.21 14.87 31.30
CA SER A 18 -0.18 16.20 30.84
C SER A 18 0.57 16.58 29.56
N SER A 19 1.86 16.25 29.48
CA SER A 19 2.66 16.40 28.26
C SER A 19 2.11 15.54 27.11
N PHE A 20 1.74 14.28 27.37
CA PHE A 20 1.14 13.41 26.35
C PHE A 20 -0.16 14.00 25.78
N GLN A 21 -1.02 14.57 26.62
CA GLN A 21 -2.25 15.20 26.17
C GLN A 21 -1.97 16.42 25.28
N ALA A 22 -1.09 17.32 25.72
CA ALA A 22 -0.72 18.51 24.94
C ALA A 22 -0.09 18.15 23.58
N ILE A 23 0.76 17.12 23.55
CA ILE A 23 1.36 16.61 22.31
C ILE A 23 0.29 16.03 21.39
N PHE A 24 -0.65 15.25 21.94
CA PHE A 24 -1.72 14.64 21.15
C PHE A 24 -2.63 15.70 20.53
N ASP A 25 -3.02 16.72 21.29
CA ASP A 25 -3.82 17.84 20.79
C ASP A 25 -3.08 18.61 19.68
N ARG A 26 -1.77 18.83 19.84
CA ARG A 26 -0.94 19.44 18.79
C ARG A 26 -0.84 18.56 17.55
N LEU A 27 -0.63 17.25 17.70
CA LEU A 27 -0.57 16.31 16.58
C LEU A 27 -1.87 16.30 15.77
N LEU A 28 -3.03 16.30 16.43
CA LEU A 28 -4.32 16.41 15.76
C LEU A 28 -4.39 17.68 14.91
N LYS A 29 -4.03 18.83 15.48
CA LYS A 29 -4.02 20.09 14.72
C LYS A 29 -3.03 20.03 13.55
N THR A 30 -1.78 19.65 13.79
CA THR A 30 -0.68 19.66 12.80
C THR A 30 -0.84 18.63 11.68
N THR A 31 -1.68 17.61 11.84
CA THR A 31 -1.79 16.52 10.85
C THR A 31 -3.21 16.25 10.38
N GLN A 32 -4.25 16.79 11.01
CA GLN A 32 -5.63 16.67 10.52
C GLN A 32 -6.15 17.99 9.95
N ASP A 33 -5.72 19.14 10.48
CA ASP A 33 -6.09 20.47 9.98
C ASP A 33 -4.99 21.06 9.09
N VAL A 34 -4.75 20.41 7.95
CA VAL A 34 -3.63 20.73 7.05
C VAL A 34 -4.05 21.51 5.80
N HIS A 35 -5.32 21.94 5.69
CA HIS A 35 -5.87 22.54 4.46
C HIS A 35 -5.12 23.79 3.97
N GLN A 36 -4.49 24.54 4.89
CA GLN A 36 -3.74 25.77 4.61
C GLN A 36 -2.22 25.53 4.61
N ASP A 37 -1.77 24.31 4.88
CA ASP A 37 -0.36 23.98 4.94
C ASP A 37 0.24 23.78 3.53
N PRO A 38 1.56 23.91 3.37
CA PRO A 38 2.25 23.45 2.18
C PRO A 38 2.04 21.94 1.95
N ILE A 39 1.53 21.55 0.79
CA ILE A 39 1.39 20.16 0.34
C ILE A 39 2.76 19.47 0.37
N LEU A 40 3.81 20.16 -0.10
CA LEU A 40 5.19 19.69 -0.09
C LEU A 40 6.09 20.71 0.60
N ARG A 41 6.87 20.25 1.58
CA ARG A 41 7.96 21.01 2.17
C ARG A 41 9.26 20.21 2.09
N VAL A 42 10.17 20.63 1.23
CA VAL A 42 11.52 20.06 1.09
C VAL A 42 12.53 21.03 1.65
N ALA A 43 13.48 20.52 2.43
CA ALA A 43 14.54 21.33 3.02
C ALA A 43 15.35 22.06 1.94
N GLN A 44 15.45 23.37 2.06
CA GLN A 44 16.29 24.19 1.21
C GLN A 44 17.76 24.15 1.68
N PRO A 45 18.74 24.46 0.80
CA PRO A 45 20.15 24.47 1.19
C PRO A 45 20.47 25.31 2.43
N THR A 46 19.70 26.37 2.68
CA THR A 46 19.82 27.25 3.86
C THR A 46 19.31 26.61 5.15
N GLU A 47 18.41 25.62 5.08
CA GLU A 47 17.81 24.93 6.24
C GLU A 47 18.59 23.66 6.62
N ILE A 48 19.36 23.08 5.69
CA ILE A 48 20.12 21.84 5.89
C ILE A 48 21.09 21.90 7.09
N PRO A 49 21.89 22.96 7.29
CA PRO A 49 22.80 23.02 8.44
C PRO A 49 22.07 22.91 9.78
N ARG A 50 20.94 23.62 9.94
CA ARG A 50 20.11 23.55 11.16
C ARG A 50 19.48 22.17 11.34
N LEU A 51 18.96 21.57 10.27
CA LEU A 51 18.40 20.21 10.33
C LEU A 51 19.46 19.18 10.74
N LYS A 52 20.69 19.30 10.23
CA LYS A 52 21.81 18.46 10.65
C LYS A 52 22.13 18.64 12.12
N GLU A 53 22.18 19.89 12.60
CA GLU A 53 22.42 20.21 14.00
C GLU A 53 21.39 19.52 14.92
N ILE A 54 20.09 19.74 14.72
CA ILE A 54 19.04 19.15 15.58
C ILE A 54 18.87 17.63 15.44
N SER A 55 19.31 17.06 14.31
CA SER A 55 19.28 15.60 14.11
C SER A 55 20.50 14.88 14.66
N THR A 56 21.56 15.61 15.02
CA THR A 56 22.80 15.02 15.54
C THR A 56 22.66 14.87 17.05
N PRO A 57 22.81 13.66 17.61
CA PRO A 57 22.84 13.48 19.06
C PRO A 57 23.95 14.34 19.68
N GLY A 58 23.61 15.09 20.73
CA GLY A 58 24.54 15.97 21.45
C GLY A 58 24.42 15.79 22.96
N ASP A 59 24.62 16.88 23.70
CA ASP A 59 24.38 16.92 25.14
C ASP A 59 22.90 16.63 25.46
N ALA A 60 22.62 16.25 26.72
CA ALA A 60 21.26 15.95 27.14
C ALA A 60 20.36 17.20 27.03
N HIS A 61 19.22 17.04 26.35
CA HIS A 61 18.14 18.03 26.28
C HIS A 61 16.95 17.58 27.14
N ASP A 62 16.11 18.53 27.57
CA ASP A 62 14.82 18.16 28.15
C ASP A 62 13.85 17.63 27.07
N VAL A 63 12.83 16.92 27.53
CA VAL A 63 11.83 16.28 26.66
C VAL A 63 11.09 17.30 25.79
N SER A 64 10.82 18.50 26.29
CA SER A 64 10.11 19.55 25.55
C SER A 64 10.91 20.03 24.34
N HIS A 65 12.23 20.26 24.51
CA HIS A 65 13.11 20.63 23.39
C HIS A 65 13.19 19.52 22.35
N ALA A 66 13.33 18.26 22.77
CA ALA A 66 13.36 17.12 21.85
C ALA A 66 12.03 16.96 21.07
N ILE A 67 10.89 17.28 21.70
CA ILE A 67 9.59 17.31 21.03
C ILE A 67 9.56 18.43 19.97
N GLU A 68 9.99 19.65 20.31
CA GLU A 68 10.01 20.74 19.33
C GLU A 68 10.89 20.41 18.12
N ASP A 69 12.07 19.84 18.35
CA ASP A 69 12.95 19.40 17.27
C ASP A 69 12.28 18.29 16.44
N ALA A 70 11.60 17.32 17.06
CA ALA A 70 10.86 16.30 16.33
C ALA A 70 9.73 16.87 15.46
N PHE A 71 8.99 17.88 15.95
CA PHE A 71 7.98 18.59 15.15
C PHE A 71 8.62 19.35 13.99
N ALA A 72 9.73 20.07 14.23
CA ALA A 72 10.44 20.83 13.21
C ALA A 72 10.99 19.91 12.10
N ILE A 73 11.63 18.80 12.48
CA ILE A 73 12.14 17.79 11.54
C ILE A 73 10.99 17.18 10.73
N SER A 74 9.92 16.76 11.40
CA SER A 74 8.80 16.06 10.77
C SER A 74 7.97 16.94 9.82
N ASP A 75 8.10 18.27 9.89
CA ASP A 75 7.37 19.20 9.03
C ASP A 75 7.94 19.26 7.60
N PHE A 76 9.21 18.91 7.42
CA PHE A 76 9.86 18.76 6.11
C PHE A 76 9.43 17.45 5.43
N ARG A 77 8.20 17.44 4.93
CA ARG A 77 7.58 16.26 4.31
C ARG A 77 6.70 16.61 3.13
N TYR A 78 6.39 15.58 2.35
CA TYR A 78 5.19 15.58 1.50
C TYR A 78 4.00 15.17 2.38
N ARG A 79 3.04 16.07 2.59
CA ARG A 79 1.80 15.82 3.36
C ARG A 79 0.85 14.91 2.57
N MET A 80 1.10 13.60 2.62
CA MET A 80 0.27 12.57 1.95
C MET A 80 -1.16 12.48 2.51
N ASN A 81 -1.40 13.08 3.66
CA ASN A 81 -2.71 13.22 4.32
C ASN A 81 -3.46 14.50 3.89
N HIS A 82 -2.82 15.40 3.14
CA HIS A 82 -3.44 16.64 2.69
C HIS A 82 -4.64 16.35 1.77
N PRO A 83 -5.79 17.03 1.92
CA PRO A 83 -7.00 16.77 1.13
C PRO A 83 -6.82 17.03 -0.37
N ARG A 84 -5.90 17.92 -0.73
CA ARG A 84 -5.45 18.21 -2.10
C ARG A 84 -4.22 17.41 -2.55
N CYS A 85 -3.82 16.36 -1.84
CA CYS A 85 -2.73 15.47 -2.27
C CYS A 85 -3.29 14.21 -2.96
N PHE A 86 -3.01 14.08 -4.25
CA PHE A 86 -3.51 12.98 -5.09
C PHE A 86 -2.39 12.10 -5.65
N SER A 87 -1.16 12.33 -5.20
CA SER A 87 0.05 11.68 -5.69
C SER A 87 0.24 10.28 -5.12
N PHE A 88 0.90 9.42 -5.89
CA PHE A 88 1.18 8.04 -5.51
C PHE A 88 -0.09 7.31 -5.02
N VAL A 89 -0.04 6.70 -3.84
CA VAL A 89 -1.23 6.36 -3.06
C VAL A 89 -1.21 7.31 -1.86
N PRO A 90 -2.20 8.22 -1.73
CA PRO A 90 -2.33 9.09 -0.56
C PRO A 90 -2.44 8.29 0.74
N SER A 91 -2.29 8.98 1.86
CA SER A 91 -2.38 8.37 3.19
C SER A 91 -3.27 9.21 4.11
N PRO A 92 -4.60 9.22 3.89
CA PRO A 92 -5.56 9.88 4.76
C PRO A 92 -5.77 9.03 6.04
N VAL A 93 -4.72 8.99 6.87
CA VAL A 93 -4.68 8.17 8.09
C VAL A 93 -5.78 8.59 9.07
N SER A 94 -6.51 7.60 9.59
CA SER A 94 -7.43 7.83 10.70
C SER A 94 -6.66 8.02 12.01
N PRO A 95 -6.97 9.04 12.83
CA PRO A 95 -6.40 9.15 14.19
C PRO A 95 -6.67 7.93 15.08
N LEU A 96 -7.68 7.12 14.77
CA LEU A 96 -7.93 5.85 15.47
C LEU A 96 -6.80 4.83 15.25
N SER A 97 -6.13 4.87 14.09
CA SER A 97 -4.93 4.09 13.85
C SER A 97 -3.79 4.51 14.78
N TRP A 98 -3.69 5.79 15.16
CA TRP A 98 -2.68 6.26 16.12
C TRP A 98 -2.96 5.72 17.51
N ILE A 99 -4.22 5.71 17.93
CA ILE A 99 -4.61 5.10 19.21
C ILE A 99 -4.20 3.62 19.21
N GLY A 100 -4.46 2.90 18.12
CA GLY A 100 -4.01 1.53 17.93
C GLY A 100 -2.49 1.35 18.00
N ASP A 101 -1.71 2.29 17.43
CA ASP A 101 -0.25 2.32 17.55
C ASP A 101 0.22 2.59 18.97
N CYS A 102 -0.35 3.59 19.64
CA CYS A 102 -0.03 3.94 21.02
C CYS A 102 -0.27 2.75 21.95
N LEU A 103 -1.41 2.08 21.81
CA LEU A 103 -1.72 0.86 22.57
C LEU A 103 -0.71 -0.24 22.28
N SER A 104 -0.45 -0.53 20.99
CA SER A 104 0.49 -1.58 20.58
C SER A 104 1.90 -1.31 21.11
N SER A 105 2.37 -0.07 21.02
CA SER A 105 3.69 0.34 21.46
C SER A 105 3.82 0.39 22.98
N ALA A 106 2.77 0.80 23.70
CA ALA A 106 2.79 0.87 25.16
C ALA A 106 2.78 -0.52 25.80
N PHE A 107 1.97 -1.45 25.28
CA PHE A 107 1.99 -2.85 25.74
C PHE A 107 3.23 -3.59 25.25
N ASN A 108 3.79 -3.20 24.10
CA ASN A 108 4.98 -3.80 23.49
C ASN A 108 4.92 -5.33 23.40
N SER A 109 3.72 -5.87 23.12
CA SER A 109 3.49 -7.31 23.06
C SER A 109 4.24 -7.94 21.88
N PHE A 110 4.98 -9.02 22.14
CA PHE A 110 5.65 -9.77 21.08
C PHE A 110 4.62 -10.60 20.29
N ALA A 111 4.33 -10.21 19.05
CA ALA A 111 3.28 -10.83 18.25
C ALA A 111 3.73 -12.10 17.50
N GLY A 112 5.01 -12.45 17.57
CA GLY A 112 5.56 -13.61 16.86
C GLY A 112 5.23 -14.97 17.50
N SER A 113 4.78 -14.99 18.76
CA SER A 113 4.60 -16.23 19.53
C SER A 113 3.37 -16.21 20.43
N LYS A 114 2.80 -17.40 20.62
CA LYS A 114 1.73 -17.65 21.57
C LYS A 114 2.14 -17.32 23.01
N LEU A 115 3.34 -17.74 23.43
CA LEU A 115 3.79 -17.59 24.81
C LEU A 115 3.97 -16.12 25.22
N GLN A 116 4.46 -15.27 24.32
CA GLN A 116 4.78 -13.88 24.64
C GLN A 116 3.68 -12.89 24.24
N GLY A 117 2.68 -13.32 23.47
CA GLY A 117 1.65 -12.44 22.94
C GLY A 117 0.37 -13.14 22.48
N SER A 118 -0.13 -14.12 23.24
CA SER A 118 -1.35 -14.88 22.87
C SER A 118 -2.54 -14.01 22.49
N GLY A 119 -2.83 -12.94 23.25
CA GLY A 119 -3.96 -12.05 22.97
C GLY A 119 -3.85 -11.34 21.62
N VAL A 120 -2.66 -10.80 21.29
CA VAL A 120 -2.43 -10.12 20.00
C VAL A 120 -2.36 -11.12 18.84
N ALA A 121 -1.88 -12.34 19.09
CA ALA A 121 -1.87 -13.41 18.10
C ALA A 121 -3.29 -13.88 17.74
N ILE A 122 -4.18 -14.05 18.73
CA ILE A 122 -5.60 -14.37 18.49
C ILE A 122 -6.27 -13.27 17.67
N VAL A 123 -6.02 -11.99 17.99
CA VAL A 123 -6.56 -10.87 17.22
C VAL A 123 -6.07 -10.90 15.78
N GLU A 124 -4.76 -11.11 15.55
CA GLU A 124 -4.18 -11.21 14.22
C GLU A 124 -4.80 -12.37 13.41
N GLN A 125 -4.87 -13.56 13.98
CA GLN A 125 -5.47 -14.75 13.36
C GLN A 125 -6.96 -14.53 13.01
N THR A 126 -7.73 -14.01 13.96
CA THR A 126 -9.17 -13.73 13.79
C THR A 126 -9.39 -12.71 12.67
N LEU A 127 -8.59 -11.64 12.66
CA LEU A 127 -8.70 -10.59 11.66
C LEU A 127 -8.29 -11.08 10.27
N LEU A 128 -7.24 -11.89 10.15
CA LEU A 128 -6.84 -12.51 8.89
C LEU A 128 -7.93 -13.43 8.34
N GLN A 129 -8.53 -14.28 9.19
CA GLN A 129 -9.64 -15.14 8.78
C GLN A 129 -10.85 -14.33 8.31
N TRP A 130 -11.19 -13.26 9.03
CA TRP A 130 -12.28 -12.37 8.65
C TRP A 130 -12.01 -11.67 7.32
N LEU A 131 -10.78 -11.16 7.10
CA LEU A 131 -10.38 -10.53 5.84
C LEU A 131 -10.37 -11.54 4.69
N ALA A 132 -9.91 -12.78 4.91
CA ALA A 132 -9.96 -13.87 3.94
C ALA A 132 -11.40 -14.17 3.49
N CYS A 133 -12.33 -14.24 4.44
CA CYS A 133 -13.76 -14.40 4.14
C CYS A 133 -14.32 -13.22 3.32
N LYS A 134 -13.90 -11.98 3.62
CA LYS A 134 -14.34 -10.79 2.86
C LYS A 134 -13.93 -10.81 1.39
N VAL A 135 -12.76 -11.36 1.09
CA VAL A 135 -12.28 -11.56 -0.29
C VAL A 135 -12.74 -12.91 -0.89
N GLY A 136 -13.51 -13.71 -0.16
CA GLY A 136 -14.09 -14.97 -0.64
C GLY A 136 -13.16 -16.18 -0.61
N LEU A 137 -12.00 -16.11 0.06
CA LEU A 137 -11.11 -17.26 0.23
C LEU A 137 -11.75 -18.34 1.15
N PRO A 138 -11.38 -19.62 0.96
CA PRO A 138 -11.96 -20.74 1.72
C PRO A 138 -11.50 -20.75 3.18
N ASP A 139 -12.13 -21.58 4.03
CA ASP A 139 -11.77 -21.73 5.45
C ASP A 139 -10.35 -22.28 5.69
N THR A 140 -9.73 -22.87 4.66
CA THR A 140 -8.32 -23.28 4.69
C THR A 140 -7.35 -22.10 4.63
N ALA A 141 -7.87 -20.90 4.35
CA ALA A 141 -7.08 -19.70 4.22
C ALA A 141 -6.47 -19.25 5.54
N GLY A 142 -5.47 -18.40 5.42
CA GLY A 142 -4.83 -17.75 6.54
C GLY A 142 -3.88 -16.68 6.02
N GLY A 143 -2.96 -16.25 6.85
CA GLY A 143 -2.04 -15.21 6.46
C GLY A 143 -1.11 -14.80 7.58
N VAL A 144 -0.45 -13.67 7.36
CA VAL A 144 0.38 -13.01 8.36
C VAL A 144 0.40 -11.53 8.04
N PHE A 145 0.37 -10.66 9.05
CA PHE A 145 0.64 -9.24 8.80
C PHE A 145 2.09 -9.08 8.34
N VAL A 146 2.46 -7.98 7.71
CA VAL A 146 3.84 -7.66 7.35
C VAL A 146 4.00 -6.14 7.40
N SER A 147 5.24 -5.66 7.28
CA SER A 147 5.48 -4.22 7.29
C SER A 147 4.85 -3.53 6.07
N GLY A 148 4.96 -4.11 4.88
CA GLY A 148 4.44 -3.50 3.66
C GLY A 148 4.14 -4.47 2.52
N GLY A 149 3.48 -3.98 1.47
CA GLY A 149 3.14 -4.78 0.29
C GLY A 149 4.34 -5.38 -0.43
N SER A 150 5.51 -4.76 -0.33
CA SER A 150 6.76 -5.36 -0.81
C SER A 150 7.13 -6.65 -0.06
N MET A 151 6.93 -6.67 1.26
CA MET A 151 7.13 -7.87 2.07
C MET A 151 6.05 -8.91 1.81
N ALA A 152 4.80 -8.49 1.61
CA ALA A 152 3.71 -9.39 1.24
C ALA A 152 3.99 -10.07 -0.11
N ASN A 153 4.34 -9.29 -1.14
CA ASN A 153 4.71 -9.82 -2.44
C ASN A 153 5.95 -10.72 -2.33
N MET A 154 6.95 -10.37 -1.51
CA MET A 154 8.10 -11.25 -1.29
C MET A 154 7.73 -12.58 -0.65
N THR A 155 6.90 -12.57 0.42
CA THR A 155 6.37 -13.80 1.02
C THR A 155 5.64 -14.64 -0.05
N ALA A 156 4.81 -14.02 -0.89
CA ALA A 156 4.12 -14.71 -1.97
C ALA A 156 5.07 -15.32 -3.00
N MET A 157 6.13 -14.62 -3.40
CA MET A 157 7.11 -15.14 -4.36
C MET A 157 7.92 -16.30 -3.77
N VAL A 158 8.27 -16.26 -2.48
CA VAL A 158 8.91 -17.39 -1.78
C VAL A 158 7.97 -18.59 -1.79
N LEU A 159 6.70 -18.42 -1.40
CA LEU A 159 5.71 -19.49 -1.42
C LEU A 159 5.55 -20.10 -2.82
N ALA A 160 5.39 -19.27 -3.85
CA ALA A 160 5.25 -19.75 -5.22
C ALA A 160 6.47 -20.55 -5.67
N ARG A 161 7.69 -20.07 -5.35
CA ARG A 161 8.93 -20.78 -5.68
C ARG A 161 8.99 -22.14 -4.99
N GLU A 162 8.82 -22.18 -3.68
CA GLU A 162 8.96 -23.42 -2.88
C GLU A 162 7.82 -24.42 -3.12
N CYS A 163 6.61 -23.96 -3.43
CA CYS A 163 5.47 -24.84 -3.67
C CYS A 163 5.43 -25.42 -5.09
N ILE A 164 5.97 -24.71 -6.09
CA ILE A 164 5.87 -25.11 -7.50
C ILE A 164 7.18 -25.66 -8.06
N LEU A 165 8.33 -25.04 -7.74
CA LEU A 165 9.62 -25.51 -8.23
C LEU A 165 10.17 -26.60 -7.33
N ARG A 166 10.86 -27.58 -7.95
CA ARG A 166 11.60 -28.58 -7.18
C ARG A 166 12.92 -27.98 -6.71
N PRO A 167 13.41 -28.32 -5.50
CA PRO A 167 14.72 -27.87 -5.05
C PRO A 167 15.81 -28.15 -6.08
N GLY A 168 16.62 -27.14 -6.39
CA GLY A 168 17.70 -27.22 -7.38
C GLY A 168 17.27 -26.96 -8.83
N THR A 169 16.01 -26.58 -9.07
CA THR A 169 15.50 -26.20 -10.41
C THR A 169 15.18 -24.72 -10.56
N GLU A 170 15.57 -23.89 -9.59
CA GLU A 170 15.24 -22.47 -9.50
C GLU A 170 15.82 -21.68 -10.69
N ASN A 171 16.92 -22.15 -11.29
CA ASN A 171 17.53 -21.57 -12.48
C ASN A 171 16.68 -21.73 -13.76
N LEU A 172 15.70 -22.63 -13.76
CA LEU A 172 14.75 -22.86 -14.86
C LEU A 172 13.40 -22.18 -14.62
N GLY A 173 13.15 -21.69 -13.39
CA GLY A 173 11.89 -21.04 -13.02
C GLY A 173 11.59 -19.81 -13.87
N VAL A 174 10.34 -19.61 -14.28
CA VAL A 174 9.88 -18.41 -15.00
C VAL A 174 8.66 -17.79 -14.32
N ALA A 175 8.73 -16.47 -14.09
CA ALA A 175 7.66 -15.67 -13.51
C ALA A 175 7.04 -14.75 -14.58
N TYR A 176 5.72 -14.53 -14.49
CA TYR A 176 4.95 -13.72 -15.45
C TYR A 176 4.29 -12.53 -14.74
N LEU A 177 4.62 -11.34 -15.22
CA LEU A 177 4.12 -10.05 -14.72
C LEU A 177 3.57 -9.26 -15.92
N SER A 178 2.68 -8.30 -15.70
CA SER A 178 2.28 -7.38 -16.76
C SER A 178 3.24 -6.19 -16.85
N ASP A 179 3.17 -5.44 -17.94
CA ASP A 179 3.87 -4.15 -18.06
C ASP A 179 3.38 -3.06 -17.07
N GLN A 180 2.30 -3.34 -16.32
CA GLN A 180 1.77 -2.48 -15.25
C GLN A 180 2.01 -3.01 -13.83
N THR A 181 2.53 -4.23 -13.68
CA THR A 181 2.81 -4.80 -12.35
C THR A 181 3.80 -3.92 -11.59
N HIS A 182 3.53 -3.69 -10.30
CA HIS A 182 4.37 -2.84 -9.49
C HIS A 182 5.80 -3.41 -9.36
N HIS A 183 6.80 -2.53 -9.46
CA HIS A 183 8.21 -2.90 -9.48
C HIS A 183 8.70 -3.67 -8.24
N SER A 184 7.96 -3.63 -7.12
CA SER A 184 8.25 -4.42 -5.92
C SER A 184 8.23 -5.92 -6.20
N VAL A 185 7.40 -6.40 -7.12
CA VAL A 185 7.30 -7.83 -7.47
C VAL A 185 8.58 -8.28 -8.16
N ALA A 186 9.01 -7.58 -9.21
CA ALA A 186 10.28 -7.87 -9.89
C ALA A 186 11.49 -7.69 -8.95
N LYS A 187 11.42 -6.78 -7.98
CA LYS A 187 12.44 -6.64 -6.92
C LYS A 187 12.43 -7.86 -5.99
N ALA A 188 11.27 -8.33 -5.54
CA ALA A 188 11.12 -9.50 -4.69
C ALA A 188 11.64 -10.77 -5.38
N LEU A 189 11.26 -11.01 -6.64
CA LEU A 189 11.76 -12.11 -7.46
C LEU A 189 13.30 -12.12 -7.53
N ARG A 190 13.93 -10.96 -7.74
CA ARG A 190 15.40 -10.85 -7.75
C ARG A 190 16.03 -11.12 -6.39
N ILE A 191 15.40 -10.69 -5.30
CA ILE A 191 15.89 -10.95 -3.94
C ILE A 191 15.88 -12.46 -3.64
N ILE A 192 14.86 -13.18 -4.12
CA ILE A 192 14.75 -14.63 -3.93
C ILE A 192 15.52 -15.44 -5.01
N GLY A 193 16.40 -14.81 -5.78
CA GLY A 193 17.30 -15.50 -6.72
C GLY A 193 16.80 -15.68 -8.16
N ILE A 194 15.62 -15.17 -8.51
CA ILE A 194 15.09 -15.23 -9.89
C ILE A 194 15.73 -14.11 -10.73
N LYS A 195 16.41 -14.49 -11.82
CA LYS A 195 17.15 -13.54 -12.66
C LYS A 195 16.22 -12.75 -13.60
N ARG A 196 16.68 -11.62 -14.12
CA ARG A 196 15.88 -10.77 -15.04
C ARG A 196 15.40 -11.51 -16.29
N ASN A 197 16.24 -12.38 -16.84
CA ASN A 197 15.89 -13.21 -18.01
C ASN A 197 14.93 -14.37 -17.66
N GLN A 198 14.56 -14.54 -16.39
CA GLN A 198 13.54 -15.48 -15.92
C GLN A 198 12.20 -14.77 -15.61
N ILE A 199 12.11 -13.46 -15.87
CA ILE A 199 10.91 -12.65 -15.65
C ILE A 199 10.37 -12.24 -17.02
N ARG A 200 9.14 -12.66 -17.33
CA ARG A 200 8.41 -12.28 -18.53
C ARG A 200 7.51 -11.09 -18.23
N ILE A 201 7.59 -10.08 -19.07
CA ILE A 201 6.69 -8.92 -19.03
C ILE A 201 5.68 -9.10 -20.15
N ILE A 202 4.43 -9.37 -19.76
CA ILE A 202 3.29 -9.58 -20.64
C ILE A 202 2.68 -8.21 -20.96
N PRO A 203 2.37 -7.93 -22.24
CA PRO A 203 1.73 -6.68 -22.62
C PRO A 203 0.33 -6.54 -22.00
N THR A 204 -0.14 -5.30 -21.89
CA THR A 204 -1.50 -5.01 -21.47
C THR A 204 -2.40 -4.52 -22.61
N ASN A 205 -3.71 -4.76 -22.47
CA ASN A 205 -4.74 -4.30 -23.40
C ASN A 205 -4.99 -2.77 -23.30
N SER A 206 -5.97 -2.24 -24.02
CA SER A 206 -6.37 -0.81 -23.97
C SER A 206 -6.82 -0.32 -22.60
N PHE A 207 -7.23 -1.23 -21.72
CA PHE A 207 -7.66 -0.94 -20.35
C PHE A 207 -6.53 -1.14 -19.32
N PHE A 208 -5.30 -1.38 -19.79
CA PHE A 208 -4.13 -1.63 -18.95
C PHE A 208 -4.26 -2.92 -18.10
N GLU A 209 -4.95 -3.92 -18.64
CA GLU A 209 -5.12 -5.24 -18.04
C GLU A 209 -4.24 -6.24 -18.80
N MET A 210 -3.66 -7.21 -18.10
CA MET A 210 -2.80 -8.25 -18.68
C MET A 210 -3.48 -8.97 -19.84
N ASP A 211 -2.79 -9.06 -20.98
CA ASP A 211 -3.25 -9.85 -22.12
C ASP A 211 -3.08 -11.35 -21.84
N VAL A 212 -4.20 -12.04 -21.59
CA VAL A 212 -4.24 -13.47 -21.27
C VAL A 212 -3.79 -14.34 -22.45
N MET A 213 -4.04 -13.92 -23.70
CA MET A 213 -3.60 -14.68 -24.87
C MET A 213 -2.09 -14.58 -25.04
N ALA A 214 -1.52 -13.39 -24.83
CA ALA A 214 -0.08 -13.20 -24.82
C ALA A 214 0.58 -14.00 -23.68
N LEU A 215 -0.03 -14.03 -22.49
CA LEU A 215 0.41 -14.86 -21.36
C LEU A 215 0.46 -16.35 -21.74
N ARG A 216 -0.62 -16.90 -22.29
CA ARG A 216 -0.69 -18.31 -22.72
C ARG A 216 0.39 -18.63 -23.76
N GLY A 217 0.60 -17.74 -24.72
CA GLY A 217 1.67 -17.86 -25.72
C GLY A 217 3.07 -17.89 -25.10
N ALA A 218 3.34 -17.01 -24.14
CA ALA A 218 4.62 -16.96 -23.42
C ALA A 218 4.87 -18.23 -22.60
N ILE A 219 3.87 -18.70 -21.83
CA ILE A 219 3.96 -19.93 -21.05
C ILE A 219 4.27 -21.12 -21.95
N LYS A 220 3.53 -21.26 -23.07
CA LYS A 220 3.77 -22.34 -24.02
C LYS A 220 5.20 -22.31 -24.57
N ALA A 221 5.69 -21.15 -25.00
CA ALA A 221 7.04 -21.02 -25.53
C ALA A 221 8.12 -21.37 -24.50
N ASP A 222 7.94 -20.94 -23.24
CA ASP A 222 8.87 -21.25 -22.15
C ASP A 222 8.86 -22.75 -21.80
N ARG A 223 7.69 -23.40 -21.81
CA ARG A 223 7.60 -24.87 -21.64
C ARG A 223 8.26 -25.63 -22.78
N ASP A 224 8.02 -25.21 -24.03
CA ASP A 224 8.64 -25.81 -25.23
C ASP A 224 10.19 -25.67 -25.18
N ALA A 225 10.70 -24.64 -24.49
CA ALA A 225 12.13 -24.42 -24.23
C ALA A 225 12.67 -25.16 -23.00
N GLY A 226 11.86 -25.98 -22.33
CA GLY A 226 12.26 -26.74 -21.12
C GLY A 226 12.35 -25.90 -19.84
N LEU A 227 11.79 -24.69 -19.83
CA LEU A 227 11.71 -23.85 -18.64
C LEU A 227 10.49 -24.21 -17.79
N LEU A 228 10.49 -23.75 -16.54
CA LEU A 228 9.49 -24.09 -15.52
C LEU A 228 8.68 -22.85 -15.11
N PRO A 229 7.55 -22.56 -15.78
CA PRO A 229 6.58 -21.58 -15.31
C PRO A 229 6.18 -21.86 -13.85
N PHE A 230 6.29 -20.86 -12.96
CA PHE A 230 6.01 -21.09 -11.53
C PHE A 230 5.11 -20.05 -10.87
N VAL A 231 5.04 -18.82 -11.38
CA VAL A 231 4.13 -17.80 -10.84
C VAL A 231 3.59 -16.87 -11.91
N ILE A 232 2.27 -16.63 -11.85
CA ILE A 232 1.58 -15.52 -12.52
C ILE A 232 1.26 -14.49 -11.44
N VAL A 233 1.58 -13.22 -11.71
CA VAL A 233 1.23 -12.10 -10.83
C VAL A 233 0.18 -11.25 -11.52
N GLY A 234 -1.09 -11.47 -11.15
CA GLY A 234 -2.18 -10.57 -11.48
C GLY A 234 -2.22 -9.39 -10.51
N THR A 235 -2.80 -8.27 -10.91
CA THR A 235 -2.89 -7.05 -10.10
C THR A 235 -4.34 -6.65 -9.92
N CYS A 236 -4.76 -6.40 -8.68
CA CYS A 236 -6.05 -5.79 -8.37
C CYS A 236 -5.82 -4.35 -7.94
N GLY A 237 -5.98 -3.41 -8.89
CA GLY A 237 -5.67 -2.00 -8.71
C GLY A 237 -4.21 -1.69 -9.00
N THR A 238 -3.84 -1.62 -10.28
CA THR A 238 -2.49 -1.22 -10.72
C THR A 238 -2.14 0.18 -10.21
N THR A 239 -0.84 0.43 -9.98
CA THR A 239 -0.39 1.70 -9.40
C THR A 239 -0.71 2.89 -10.29
N ASN A 240 -0.58 2.73 -11.61
CA ASN A 240 -0.75 3.84 -12.55
C ASN A 240 -2.21 4.19 -12.77
N THR A 241 -3.05 3.21 -13.14
CA THR A 241 -4.41 3.45 -13.66
C THR A 241 -5.51 2.86 -12.77
N GLY A 242 -5.15 2.10 -11.73
CA GLY A 242 -6.13 1.37 -10.94
C GLY A 242 -6.82 0.23 -11.70
N SER A 243 -6.25 -0.22 -12.82
CA SER A 243 -6.79 -1.36 -13.59
C SER A 243 -6.76 -2.66 -12.77
N ILE A 244 -7.65 -3.58 -13.13
CA ILE A 244 -7.76 -4.90 -12.51
C ILE A 244 -7.49 -5.92 -13.63
N ASP A 245 -6.47 -6.75 -13.45
CA ASP A 245 -6.21 -7.83 -14.41
C ASP A 245 -7.39 -8.82 -14.42
N PRO A 246 -7.63 -9.56 -15.53
CA PRO A 246 -8.78 -10.48 -15.64
C PRO A 246 -8.58 -11.73 -14.76
N LEU A 247 -8.80 -11.59 -13.45
CA LEU A 247 -8.42 -12.57 -12.42
C LEU A 247 -9.02 -13.96 -12.64
N ALA A 248 -10.26 -14.03 -13.14
CA ALA A 248 -10.91 -15.31 -13.47
C ALA A 248 -10.17 -16.04 -14.61
N ALA A 249 -9.85 -15.33 -15.69
CA ALA A 249 -9.11 -15.90 -16.81
C ALA A 249 -7.66 -16.24 -16.43
N LEU A 250 -7.03 -15.47 -15.55
CA LEU A 250 -5.73 -15.81 -15.00
C LEU A 250 -5.78 -17.07 -14.12
N ALA A 251 -6.86 -17.27 -13.38
CA ALA A 251 -7.08 -18.48 -12.59
C ALA A 251 -7.31 -19.73 -13.47
N GLU A 252 -7.98 -19.58 -14.61
CA GLU A 252 -8.07 -20.67 -15.61
C GLU A 252 -6.69 -21.07 -16.12
N VAL A 253 -5.84 -20.09 -16.47
CA VAL A 253 -4.44 -20.36 -16.87
C VAL A 253 -3.65 -21.04 -15.73
N ARG A 254 -3.82 -20.55 -14.50
CA ARG A 254 -3.21 -21.12 -13.28
C ARG A 254 -3.55 -22.61 -13.14
N ASP A 255 -4.83 -22.96 -13.28
CA ASP A 255 -5.32 -24.33 -13.15
C ASP A 255 -4.80 -25.24 -14.28
N GLU A 256 -4.90 -24.79 -15.54
CA GLU A 256 -4.46 -25.55 -16.71
C GLU A 256 -2.95 -25.80 -16.72
N GLU A 257 -2.17 -24.81 -16.29
CA GLU A 257 -0.71 -24.84 -16.35
C GLU A 257 -0.07 -25.27 -15.03
N MET A 258 -0.84 -25.49 -13.96
CA MET A 258 -0.35 -25.79 -12.61
C MET A 258 0.70 -24.77 -12.12
N ILE A 259 0.40 -23.49 -12.32
CA ILE A 259 1.23 -22.35 -11.90
C ILE A 259 0.65 -21.76 -10.62
N TRP A 260 1.43 -21.03 -9.81
CA TRP A 260 0.89 -20.26 -8.68
C TRP A 260 0.28 -18.93 -9.18
N LEU A 261 -0.94 -18.57 -8.76
CA LEU A 261 -1.50 -17.23 -8.98
C LEU A 261 -1.40 -16.38 -7.72
N HIS A 262 -0.50 -15.39 -7.76
CA HIS A 262 -0.49 -14.31 -6.78
C HIS A 262 -1.28 -13.12 -7.33
N VAL A 263 -2.18 -12.57 -6.53
CA VAL A 263 -2.82 -11.29 -6.83
C VAL A 263 -2.16 -10.20 -5.98
N ASP A 264 -1.45 -9.28 -6.62
CA ASP A 264 -1.01 -8.04 -5.99
C ASP A 264 -2.22 -7.12 -5.80
N GLY A 265 -2.84 -7.24 -4.64
CA GLY A 265 -3.98 -6.44 -4.20
C GLY A 265 -3.57 -5.34 -3.22
N ALA A 266 -2.28 -4.99 -3.16
CA ALA A 266 -1.73 -4.12 -2.13
C ALA A 266 -2.58 -2.84 -1.95
N PHE A 267 -3.06 -2.25 -3.04
CA PHE A 267 -4.02 -1.15 -3.00
C PHE A 267 -5.47 -1.61 -3.13
N GLY A 268 -5.82 -2.33 -4.21
CA GLY A 268 -7.20 -2.59 -4.59
C GLY A 268 -7.94 -3.66 -3.79
N ALA A 269 -7.26 -4.53 -3.03
CA ALA A 269 -7.94 -5.53 -2.18
C ALA A 269 -8.84 -4.86 -1.12
N SER A 270 -8.53 -3.63 -0.73
CA SER A 270 -9.39 -2.84 0.18
C SER A 270 -10.80 -2.65 -0.35
N ALA A 271 -10.97 -2.60 -1.67
CA ALA A 271 -12.28 -2.45 -2.31
C ALA A 271 -13.21 -3.66 -2.08
N ALA A 272 -12.70 -4.80 -1.59
CA ALA A 272 -13.55 -5.91 -1.13
C ALA A 272 -14.42 -5.53 0.08
N LEU A 273 -14.10 -4.43 0.76
CA LEU A 273 -14.90 -3.87 1.86
C LEU A 273 -15.82 -2.72 1.43
N ALA A 274 -15.82 -2.33 0.15
CA ALA A 274 -16.69 -1.29 -0.40
C ALA A 274 -18.17 -1.61 -0.15
N ALA A 275 -18.98 -0.61 0.19
CA ALA A 275 -20.38 -0.83 0.55
C ALA A 275 -21.27 -1.05 -0.68
N THR A 276 -20.98 -0.36 -1.79
CA THR A 276 -21.82 -0.38 -3.01
C THR A 276 -21.14 -1.00 -4.22
N ARG A 277 -19.86 -1.39 -4.13
CA ARG A 277 -19.04 -1.90 -5.26
C ARG A 277 -18.64 -3.37 -5.07
N SER A 278 -19.62 -4.23 -4.78
CA SER A 278 -19.39 -5.63 -4.41
C SER A 278 -18.68 -6.47 -5.48
N SER A 279 -18.82 -6.14 -6.77
CA SER A 279 -18.19 -6.87 -7.87
C SER A 279 -16.68 -6.69 -7.94
N VAL A 280 -16.11 -5.68 -7.28
CA VAL A 280 -14.67 -5.41 -7.32
C VAL A 280 -13.84 -6.53 -6.70
N LYS A 281 -14.44 -7.32 -5.79
CA LYS A 281 -13.75 -8.47 -5.19
C LYS A 281 -13.73 -9.70 -6.09
N ASN A 282 -14.52 -9.74 -7.16
CA ASN A 282 -14.67 -10.93 -8.00
C ASN A 282 -13.31 -11.38 -8.56
N GLY A 283 -13.02 -12.67 -8.43
CA GLY A 283 -11.76 -13.28 -8.83
C GLY A 283 -10.64 -13.20 -7.79
N LEU A 284 -10.75 -12.36 -6.74
CA LEU A 284 -9.81 -12.42 -5.61
C LEU A 284 -9.90 -13.78 -4.91
N GLU A 285 -11.11 -14.34 -4.81
CA GLU A 285 -11.38 -15.65 -4.25
C GLU A 285 -10.76 -16.82 -5.02
N LEU A 286 -10.10 -16.57 -6.16
CA LEU A 286 -9.45 -17.57 -7.01
C LEU A 286 -7.92 -17.61 -6.84
N ALA A 287 -7.34 -16.58 -6.23
CA ALA A 287 -5.89 -16.46 -6.01
C ALA A 287 -5.33 -17.52 -5.03
N ASP A 288 -4.08 -17.91 -5.21
CA ASP A 288 -3.34 -18.73 -4.22
C ASP A 288 -2.80 -17.87 -3.08
N SER A 289 -2.44 -16.62 -3.38
CA SER A 289 -2.12 -15.60 -2.37
C SER A 289 -2.49 -14.19 -2.82
N ILE A 290 -2.78 -13.32 -1.85
CA ILE A 290 -3.17 -11.92 -2.07
C ILE A 290 -2.35 -11.03 -1.14
N SER A 291 -1.71 -9.98 -1.67
CA SER A 291 -1.14 -8.92 -0.84
C SER A 291 -2.18 -7.82 -0.60
N TRP A 292 -2.15 -7.19 0.58
CA TRP A 292 -3.11 -6.15 0.94
C TRP A 292 -2.51 -5.17 1.95
N ASP A 293 -2.39 -3.89 1.57
CA ASP A 293 -1.86 -2.84 2.43
C ASP A 293 -2.98 -2.08 3.13
N ALA A 294 -3.16 -2.35 4.42
CA ALA A 294 -4.14 -1.62 5.24
C ALA A 294 -3.76 -0.14 5.42
N HIS A 295 -2.46 0.19 5.37
CA HIS A 295 -1.97 1.56 5.43
C HIS A 295 -2.19 2.38 4.15
N LYS A 296 -2.75 1.76 3.11
CA LYS A 296 -3.25 2.48 1.92
C LYS A 296 -4.71 2.84 2.15
N TRP A 297 -5.62 2.01 1.67
CA TRP A 297 -7.03 2.37 1.56
C TRP A 297 -7.92 1.85 2.71
N LEU A 298 -7.29 1.34 3.79
CA LEU A 298 -7.95 1.10 5.09
C LEU A 298 -7.52 2.11 6.16
N PHE A 299 -6.92 3.24 5.74
CA PHE A 299 -6.70 4.42 6.58
C PHE A 299 -5.78 4.18 7.79
N GLN A 300 -4.87 3.21 7.70
CA GLN A 300 -3.91 2.92 8.77
C GLN A 300 -2.59 3.70 8.60
N THR A 301 -1.88 3.91 9.70
CA THR A 301 -0.50 4.40 9.69
C THR A 301 0.45 3.38 9.07
N TYR A 302 1.55 3.88 8.51
CA TYR A 302 2.69 3.04 8.18
C TYR A 302 3.33 2.48 9.46
N SER A 303 3.74 1.22 9.54
CA SER A 303 3.67 0.15 8.54
C SER A 303 2.59 -0.87 8.94
N CYS A 304 1.67 -1.22 8.04
CA CYS A 304 0.55 -2.15 8.28
C CYS A 304 0.05 -2.75 6.96
N SER A 305 0.46 -3.97 6.67
CA SER A 305 0.04 -4.76 5.51
C SER A 305 -0.18 -6.20 5.93
N LEU A 306 -0.72 -7.01 5.03
CA LEU A 306 -0.87 -8.44 5.22
C LEU A 306 -0.71 -9.18 3.89
N ILE A 307 -0.42 -10.48 4.01
CA ILE A 307 -0.62 -11.45 2.94
C ILE A 307 -1.69 -12.42 3.39
N LEU A 308 -2.64 -12.71 2.50
CA LEU A 308 -3.56 -13.83 2.63
C LEU A 308 -3.10 -14.95 1.71
N VAL A 309 -3.25 -16.19 2.15
CA VAL A 309 -2.98 -17.39 1.35
C VAL A 309 -4.20 -18.29 1.38
N ARG A 310 -4.50 -18.96 0.27
CA ARG A 310 -5.61 -19.92 0.18
C ARG A 310 -5.44 -21.11 1.13
N TYR A 311 -4.20 -21.53 1.33
CA TYR A 311 -3.83 -22.67 2.15
C TYR A 311 -2.79 -22.25 3.18
N LYS A 312 -3.22 -21.96 4.41
CA LYS A 312 -2.34 -21.50 5.49
C LYS A 312 -1.17 -22.45 5.78
N ILE A 313 -1.35 -23.74 5.51
CA ILE A 313 -0.32 -24.77 5.67
C ILE A 313 0.92 -24.51 4.80
N ASN A 314 0.79 -23.81 3.67
CA ASN A 314 1.93 -23.49 2.81
C ASN A 314 2.87 -22.50 3.50
N LEU A 315 2.36 -21.58 4.33
CA LEU A 315 3.21 -20.68 5.13
C LEU A 315 4.05 -21.48 6.11
N ALA A 316 3.40 -22.35 6.89
CA ALA A 316 4.09 -23.19 7.87
C ALA A 316 5.14 -24.08 7.21
N LYS A 317 4.80 -24.79 6.13
CA LYS A 317 5.73 -25.68 5.41
C LYS A 317 6.98 -24.98 4.89
N VAL A 318 6.85 -23.72 4.48
CA VAL A 318 7.93 -22.96 3.83
C VAL A 318 8.79 -22.19 4.83
N PHE A 319 8.20 -21.68 5.91
CA PHE A 319 8.90 -20.79 6.85
C PHE A 319 9.22 -21.42 8.21
N THR A 320 8.77 -22.64 8.48
CA THR A 320 9.20 -23.36 9.68
C THR A 320 10.65 -23.82 9.51
N ASN A 321 11.49 -23.52 10.49
CA ASN A 321 12.85 -24.07 10.56
C ASN A 321 12.79 -25.50 11.09
N ASP A 322 13.53 -26.42 10.47
CA ASP A 322 13.71 -27.83 10.87
C ASP A 322 14.51 -27.98 12.19
N GLY A 323 14.11 -27.27 13.25
CA GLY A 323 14.58 -27.54 14.60
C GLY A 323 13.74 -28.65 15.22
N ASP A 324 14.34 -29.75 15.65
CA ASP A 324 13.64 -30.89 16.27
C ASP A 324 12.73 -30.51 17.46
N TYR A 325 12.95 -29.34 18.08
CA TYR A 325 12.13 -28.80 19.18
C TYR A 325 10.85 -28.07 18.71
N LEU A 326 10.64 -27.88 17.40
CA LEU A 326 9.48 -27.21 16.81
C LEU A 326 8.40 -28.19 16.31
N ARG A 327 8.65 -29.50 16.45
CA ARG A 327 7.74 -30.56 15.99
C ARG A 327 6.36 -30.48 16.65
N ASP A 328 6.33 -30.08 17.93
CA ASP A 328 5.10 -29.93 18.71
C ASP A 328 4.31 -28.64 18.35
N ALA A 329 4.93 -27.67 17.67
CA ALA A 329 4.26 -26.46 17.18
C ALA A 329 3.46 -26.68 15.88
N LEU A 330 3.60 -27.87 15.27
CA LEU A 330 2.85 -28.29 14.08
C LEU A 330 1.59 -29.10 14.44
N GLU A 331 1.42 -29.48 15.71
CA GLU A 331 0.22 -30.11 16.23
C GLU A 331 -0.77 -29.05 16.72
N ASP A 332 -1.85 -28.87 15.95
CA ASP A 332 -3.13 -28.23 16.29
C ASP A 332 -3.12 -27.15 17.39
N GLU A 333 -2.22 -26.17 17.28
CA GLU A 333 -2.27 -25.03 18.18
C GLU A 333 -3.42 -24.11 17.76
N GLU A 334 -4.43 -24.00 18.63
CA GLU A 334 -5.52 -23.02 18.52
C GLU A 334 -5.00 -21.60 18.30
N ILE A 335 -3.79 -21.30 18.82
CA ILE A 335 -3.09 -20.01 18.69
C ILE A 335 -1.75 -20.21 17.95
N PRO A 336 -1.54 -19.57 16.78
CA PRO A 336 -0.35 -19.79 15.97
C PRO A 336 0.90 -19.05 16.51
N ASN A 337 2.07 -19.63 16.28
CA ASN A 337 3.35 -18.91 16.36
C ASN A 337 3.66 -18.27 14.99
N PHE A 338 3.33 -16.99 14.82
CA PHE A 338 3.43 -16.28 13.55
C PHE A 338 4.85 -16.17 12.98
N TRP A 339 5.90 -16.38 13.77
CA TRP A 339 7.27 -16.49 13.23
C TRP A 339 7.42 -17.65 12.24
N ASN A 340 6.59 -18.70 12.34
CA ASN A 340 6.62 -19.84 11.42
C ASN A 340 5.87 -19.53 10.12
N PHE A 341 5.22 -18.36 10.01
CA PHE A 341 4.33 -18.01 8.91
C PHE A 341 4.93 -16.91 8.02
N GLY A 342 6.19 -16.54 8.22
CA GLY A 342 6.86 -15.56 7.39
C GLY A 342 8.32 -15.36 7.76
N MET A 343 8.97 -14.44 7.07
CA MET A 343 10.43 -14.23 7.19
C MET A 343 10.89 -13.41 8.40
N GLU A 344 9.97 -12.95 9.24
CA GLU A 344 10.27 -12.11 10.41
C GLU A 344 10.02 -12.88 11.72
N LEU A 345 11.04 -12.99 12.58
CA LEU A 345 10.90 -13.57 13.93
C LEU A 345 10.26 -12.58 14.90
N THR A 346 10.96 -11.48 15.20
CA THR A 346 10.48 -10.42 16.09
C THR A 346 9.53 -9.50 15.36
N ARG A 347 8.30 -9.39 15.87
CA ARG A 347 7.25 -8.62 15.20
C ARG A 347 6.39 -7.85 16.22
N PRO A 348 6.06 -6.58 15.96
CA PRO A 348 5.06 -5.87 16.73
C PRO A 348 3.65 -6.37 16.37
N SER A 349 2.66 -6.07 17.21
CA SER A 349 1.25 -6.41 16.99
C SER A 349 0.59 -5.53 15.92
N ARG A 350 1.05 -5.64 14.66
CA ARG A 350 0.58 -4.80 13.53
C ARG A 350 -0.93 -4.86 13.31
N ALA A 351 -1.56 -6.00 13.59
CA ALA A 351 -3.00 -6.19 13.44
C ALA A 351 -3.83 -5.29 14.38
N MET A 352 -3.28 -4.89 15.53
CA MET A 352 -4.04 -4.18 16.57
C MET A 352 -4.57 -2.82 16.11
N LYS A 353 -3.80 -2.07 15.31
CA LYS A 353 -4.27 -0.76 14.81
C LYS A 353 -5.47 -0.89 13.85
N LEU A 354 -5.42 -1.89 12.97
CA LEU A 354 -6.49 -2.16 12.03
C LEU A 354 -7.72 -2.70 12.76
N TRP A 355 -7.52 -3.64 13.68
CA TRP A 355 -8.58 -4.15 14.55
C TRP A 355 -9.26 -3.00 15.31
N PHE A 356 -8.49 -2.11 15.94
CA PHE A 356 -9.03 -0.98 16.69
C PHE A 356 -9.89 -0.06 15.81
N THR A 357 -9.36 0.31 14.63
CA THR A 357 -10.09 1.14 13.66
C THR A 357 -11.40 0.46 13.22
N LEU A 358 -11.36 -0.83 12.87
CA LEU A 358 -12.53 -1.60 12.45
C LEU A 358 -13.56 -1.72 13.59
N ARG A 359 -13.12 -1.91 14.83
CA ARG A 359 -13.99 -2.03 16.01
C ARG A 359 -14.71 -0.73 16.34
N VAL A 360 -14.08 0.42 16.12
CA VAL A 360 -14.65 1.74 16.42
C VAL A 360 -15.52 2.26 15.27
N LEU A 361 -15.04 2.16 14.02
CA LEU A 361 -15.77 2.70 12.87
C LEU A 361 -16.84 1.74 12.34
N GLY A 362 -16.63 0.44 12.46
CA GLY A 362 -17.44 -0.58 11.80
C GLY A 362 -17.13 -0.70 10.30
N VAL A 363 -17.42 -1.89 9.74
CA VAL A 363 -17.14 -2.20 8.33
C VAL A 363 -17.99 -1.37 7.37
N GLU A 364 -19.23 -1.05 7.73
CA GLU A 364 -20.14 -0.26 6.89
C GLU A 364 -19.61 1.14 6.63
N ARG A 365 -19.18 1.84 7.69
CA ARG A 365 -18.58 3.18 7.56
C ARG A 365 -17.31 3.16 6.73
N ILE A 366 -16.44 2.17 6.95
CA ILE A 366 -15.21 2.00 6.15
C ILE A 366 -15.57 1.72 4.68
N GLY A 367 -16.59 0.91 4.42
CA GLY A 367 -17.08 0.66 3.06
C GLY A 367 -17.55 1.92 2.34
N HIS A 368 -18.27 2.81 3.03
CA HIS A 368 -18.65 4.11 2.47
C HIS A 368 -17.46 5.07 2.27
N MET A 369 -16.46 5.02 3.15
CA MET A 369 -15.22 5.78 2.99
C MET A 369 -14.44 5.31 1.74
N ILE A 370 -14.47 4.01 1.44
CA ILE A 370 -13.87 3.44 0.22
C ILE A 370 -14.70 3.85 -1.01
N ASP A 371 -16.03 3.70 -0.97
CA ASP A 371 -16.93 4.13 -2.06
C ASP A 371 -16.72 5.60 -2.43
N ARG A 372 -16.42 6.45 -1.44
CA ARG A 372 -16.10 7.85 -1.66
C ARG A 372 -14.91 8.04 -2.60
N GLY A 373 -13.88 7.21 -2.49
CA GLY A 373 -12.72 7.30 -3.39
C GLY A 373 -13.10 6.98 -4.85
N PHE A 374 -13.91 5.95 -5.07
CA PHE A 374 -14.45 5.64 -6.41
C PHE A 374 -15.24 6.83 -6.97
N PHE A 375 -16.17 7.36 -6.18
CA PHE A 375 -16.99 8.52 -6.58
C PHE A 375 -16.13 9.74 -6.95
N LEU A 376 -15.07 10.03 -6.19
CA LEU A 376 -14.21 11.19 -6.45
C LEU A 376 -13.44 11.04 -7.77
N ALA A 377 -12.96 9.85 -8.12
CA ALA A 377 -12.33 9.62 -9.41
C ALA A 377 -13.33 9.73 -10.58
N GLU A 378 -14.55 9.23 -10.41
CA GLU A 378 -15.63 9.35 -11.40
C GLU A 378 -16.04 10.83 -11.61
N VAL A 379 -16.07 11.64 -10.54
CA VAL A 379 -16.30 13.09 -10.62
C VAL A 379 -15.17 13.76 -11.38
N ALA A 380 -13.91 13.46 -11.05
CA ALA A 380 -12.75 14.03 -11.72
C ALA A 380 -12.77 13.74 -13.22
N GLU A 381 -12.99 12.47 -13.61
CA GLU A 381 -13.15 12.07 -15.00
C GLU A 381 -14.27 12.86 -15.71
N SER A 382 -15.45 12.92 -15.08
CA SER A 382 -16.61 13.62 -15.64
C SER A 382 -16.32 15.11 -15.89
N GLN A 383 -15.55 15.76 -15.00
CA GLN A 383 -15.18 17.17 -15.19
C GLN A 383 -14.12 17.35 -16.26
N VAL A 384 -13.07 16.53 -16.26
CA VAL A 384 -12.00 16.62 -17.29
C VAL A 384 -12.59 16.47 -18.69
N ARG A 385 -13.56 15.55 -18.89
CA ARG A 385 -14.22 15.35 -20.19
C ARG A 385 -14.99 16.57 -20.72
N LYS A 386 -15.34 17.54 -19.87
CA LYS A 386 -16.04 18.77 -20.27
C LYS A 386 -15.08 19.87 -20.70
N MET A 387 -13.78 19.72 -20.43
CA MET A 387 -12.79 20.77 -20.67
C MET A 387 -12.19 20.61 -22.07
N PRO A 388 -12.04 21.71 -22.83
CA PRO A 388 -11.36 21.67 -24.12
C PRO A 388 -9.89 21.30 -23.94
N ASP A 389 -9.30 20.69 -24.98
CA ASP A 389 -7.88 20.33 -25.01
C ASP A 389 -7.42 19.33 -23.93
N TRP A 390 -8.34 18.67 -23.21
CA TRP A 390 -8.02 17.63 -22.22
C TRP A 390 -8.39 16.23 -22.74
N GLU A 391 -7.46 15.28 -22.58
CA GLU A 391 -7.62 13.86 -22.96
C GLU A 391 -7.65 12.98 -21.69
N ILE A 392 -8.70 12.15 -21.54
CA ILE A 392 -8.68 11.03 -20.59
C ILE A 392 -7.77 9.93 -21.13
N THR A 393 -6.72 9.59 -20.38
CA THR A 393 -5.72 8.58 -20.79
C THR A 393 -5.94 7.22 -20.15
N SER A 394 -6.63 7.17 -19.00
CA SER A 394 -7.27 5.98 -18.45
C SER A 394 -8.55 6.37 -17.72
N LEU A 395 -9.60 5.56 -17.86
CA LEU A 395 -10.90 5.80 -17.22
C LEU A 395 -10.77 5.72 -15.69
N ALA A 396 -11.74 6.29 -14.97
CA ALA A 396 -11.77 6.18 -13.53
C ALA A 396 -11.88 4.70 -13.10
N SER A 397 -10.88 4.21 -12.37
CA SER A 397 -10.85 2.87 -11.81
C SER A 397 -10.13 2.88 -10.46
N MET A 398 -10.67 2.18 -9.46
CA MET A 398 -10.07 2.09 -8.11
C MET A 398 -9.62 3.45 -7.54
N ALA A 399 -10.51 4.46 -7.59
CA ALA A 399 -10.21 5.82 -7.13
C ALA A 399 -9.05 6.54 -7.86
N ILE A 400 -8.65 6.04 -9.03
CA ILE A 400 -7.58 6.61 -9.86
C ILE A 400 -8.17 7.01 -11.21
N VAL A 401 -7.72 8.15 -11.73
CA VAL A 401 -7.94 8.57 -13.12
C VAL A 401 -6.67 9.21 -13.66
N THR A 402 -6.35 8.98 -14.93
CA THR A 402 -5.23 9.66 -15.60
C THR A 402 -5.70 10.42 -16.82
N PHE A 403 -5.07 11.57 -17.04
CA PHE A 403 -5.46 12.50 -18.09
C PHE A 403 -4.29 13.40 -18.46
N ARG A 404 -4.36 14.08 -19.60
CA ARG A 404 -3.32 15.01 -20.04
C ARG A 404 -3.90 16.21 -20.76
N TYR A 405 -3.23 17.34 -20.65
CA TYR A 405 -3.52 18.52 -21.45
C TYR A 405 -2.83 18.38 -22.82
N ALA A 406 -3.62 18.44 -23.89
CA ALA A 406 -3.27 18.10 -25.26
C ALA A 406 -3.89 19.07 -26.28
N PRO A 407 -3.52 20.38 -26.25
CA PRO A 407 -4.00 21.35 -27.23
C PRO A 407 -3.51 21.01 -28.64
N LEU A 408 -4.32 21.35 -29.65
CA LEU A 408 -4.01 21.08 -31.05
C LEU A 408 -2.71 21.75 -31.50
N GLY A 409 -1.98 21.08 -32.40
CA GLY A 409 -0.77 21.62 -33.04
C GLY A 409 0.53 21.40 -32.27
N LYS A 410 0.53 20.64 -31.17
CA LYS A 410 1.74 20.20 -30.46
C LYS A 410 2.11 18.76 -30.80
N SER A 411 3.42 18.49 -30.88
CA SER A 411 4.00 17.14 -30.94
C SER A 411 3.89 16.41 -29.61
N GLU A 412 4.03 15.07 -29.61
CA GLU A 412 3.98 14.27 -28.38
C GLU A 412 5.07 14.67 -27.37
N GLU A 413 6.28 15.00 -27.84
CA GLU A 413 7.36 15.48 -26.99
C GLU A 413 7.04 16.83 -26.33
N GLU A 414 6.39 17.74 -27.06
CA GLU A 414 5.94 19.03 -26.50
C GLU A 414 4.82 18.82 -25.47
N LEU A 415 3.90 17.88 -25.72
CA LEU A 415 2.85 17.52 -24.75
C LEU A 415 3.44 16.91 -23.48
N ASP A 416 4.48 16.09 -23.61
CA ASP A 416 5.18 15.50 -22.47
C ASP A 416 5.84 16.56 -21.59
N VAL A 417 6.56 17.50 -22.21
CA VAL A 417 7.19 18.63 -21.52
C VAL A 417 6.13 19.52 -20.85
N LEU A 418 5.02 19.80 -21.55
CA LEU A 418 3.93 20.62 -21.06
C LEU A 418 3.28 20.01 -19.81
N ASN A 419 2.90 18.73 -19.83
CA ASN A 419 2.27 18.08 -18.69
C ASN A 419 3.22 17.94 -17.48
N ALA A 420 4.52 17.75 -17.73
CA ALA A 420 5.52 17.80 -16.66
C ALA A 420 5.64 19.21 -16.04
N ALA A 421 5.58 20.26 -16.86
CA ALA A 421 5.60 21.64 -16.39
C ALA A 421 4.33 22.00 -15.61
N ILE A 422 3.15 21.53 -16.03
CA ILE A 422 1.88 21.71 -15.30
C ILE A 422 1.96 21.09 -13.91
N SER A 423 2.37 19.83 -13.81
CA SER A 423 2.55 19.15 -12.52
C SER A 423 3.53 19.90 -11.61
N ARG A 424 4.66 20.36 -12.16
CA ARG A 424 5.64 21.16 -11.40
C ARG A 424 5.01 22.46 -10.88
N HIS A 425 4.30 23.19 -11.73
CA HIS A 425 3.63 24.44 -11.36
C HIS A 425 2.61 24.24 -10.24
N LEU A 426 1.81 23.16 -10.29
CA LEU A 426 0.83 22.83 -9.26
C LEU A 426 1.48 22.61 -7.89
N ILE A 427 2.63 21.90 -7.84
CA ILE A 427 3.36 21.62 -6.60
C ILE A 427 4.08 22.86 -6.08
N GLU A 428 4.83 23.57 -6.94
CA GLU A 428 5.63 24.73 -6.55
C GLU A 428 4.78 25.91 -6.04
N ASN A 429 3.55 26.04 -6.54
CA ASN A 429 2.61 27.09 -6.14
C ASN A 429 1.58 26.62 -5.10
N ASN A 430 1.77 25.43 -4.52
CA ASN A 430 0.90 24.86 -3.49
C ASN A 430 -0.59 24.77 -3.89
N ILE A 431 -0.87 24.48 -5.17
CA ILE A 431 -2.23 24.42 -5.71
C ILE A 431 -2.79 23.01 -5.50
N GLU A 432 -2.17 22.00 -6.14
CA GLU A 432 -2.60 20.61 -6.08
C GLU A 432 -1.41 19.66 -6.02
N GLY A 433 -1.53 18.62 -5.20
CA GLY A 433 -0.56 17.55 -5.08
C GLY A 433 -0.66 16.51 -6.19
N VAL A 434 -0.57 16.94 -7.46
CA VAL A 434 -0.69 16.08 -8.66
C VAL A 434 0.65 15.89 -9.34
N LEU A 435 1.14 14.66 -9.35
CA LEU A 435 2.35 14.26 -10.03
C LEU A 435 2.06 13.61 -11.39
N THR A 436 3.11 13.45 -12.18
CA THR A 436 3.06 12.74 -13.46
C THR A 436 3.39 11.26 -13.33
N THR A 437 2.89 10.47 -14.28
CA THR A 437 3.40 9.13 -14.60
C THR A 437 3.54 8.97 -16.11
N LYS A 438 4.06 7.83 -16.57
CA LYS A 438 4.11 7.49 -18.01
C LYS A 438 3.17 6.34 -18.33
N LEU A 439 2.29 6.56 -19.31
CA LEU A 439 1.42 5.54 -19.88
C LEU A 439 1.73 5.38 -21.37
N ARG A 440 2.18 4.18 -21.77
CA ARG A 440 2.56 3.87 -23.16
C ARG A 440 3.55 4.90 -23.75
N GLY A 441 4.53 5.29 -22.94
CA GLY A 441 5.55 6.27 -23.31
C GLY A 441 5.16 7.74 -23.09
N ARG A 442 3.87 8.06 -22.94
CA ARG A 442 3.34 9.43 -22.82
C ARG A 442 3.27 9.89 -21.37
N VAL A 443 3.70 11.11 -21.08
CA VAL A 443 3.57 11.75 -19.76
C VAL A 443 2.13 12.18 -19.54
N VAL A 444 1.56 11.78 -18.41
CA VAL A 444 0.17 12.08 -18.03
C VAL A 444 0.13 12.57 -16.60
N LEU A 445 -0.87 13.39 -16.28
CA LEU A 445 -1.25 13.72 -14.91
C LEU A 445 -2.09 12.56 -14.34
N ARG A 446 -1.95 12.34 -13.03
CA ARG A 446 -2.65 11.27 -12.33
C ARG A 446 -3.25 11.78 -11.02
N ILE A 447 -4.54 11.54 -10.85
CA ILE A 447 -5.24 11.72 -9.58
C ILE A 447 -5.52 10.35 -8.98
N CYS A 448 -5.08 10.13 -7.73
CA CYS A 448 -5.57 9.06 -6.86
C CYS A 448 -6.27 9.73 -5.67
N SER A 449 -7.58 9.58 -5.53
CA SER A 449 -8.35 10.30 -4.51
C SER A 449 -9.02 9.35 -3.55
N ILE A 450 -8.38 9.12 -2.40
CA ILE A 450 -8.90 8.23 -1.36
C ILE A 450 -9.18 8.95 -0.03
N ASN A 451 -9.14 10.28 0.00
CA ASN A 451 -9.50 11.04 1.19
C ASN A 451 -11.02 11.02 1.36
N PRO A 452 -11.56 10.40 2.43
CA PRO A 452 -13.00 10.24 2.60
C PRO A 452 -13.73 11.54 2.93
N TRP A 453 -12.99 12.59 3.28
CA TRP A 453 -13.54 13.89 3.68
C TRP A 453 -13.67 14.87 2.51
N LEU A 454 -12.99 14.61 1.39
CA LEU A 454 -13.09 15.45 0.20
C LEU A 454 -14.49 15.32 -0.43
N SER A 455 -15.09 16.45 -0.80
CA SER A 455 -16.38 16.52 -1.46
C SER A 455 -16.31 16.42 -2.97
N GLY A 456 -17.43 16.02 -3.59
CA GLY A 456 -17.54 16.06 -5.05
C GLY A 456 -17.37 17.47 -5.59
N ALA A 457 -17.92 18.48 -4.91
CA ALA A 457 -17.75 19.89 -5.28
C ALA A 457 -16.29 20.35 -5.17
N GLU A 458 -15.58 19.96 -4.10
CA GLU A 458 -14.14 20.23 -3.98
C GLU A 458 -13.34 19.51 -5.07
N MET A 459 -13.71 18.30 -5.48
CA MET A 459 -13.07 17.63 -6.61
C MET A 459 -13.33 18.37 -7.94
N VAL A 460 -14.49 19.00 -8.12
CA VAL A 460 -14.71 19.89 -9.28
C VAL A 460 -13.74 21.07 -9.25
N ASP A 461 -13.61 21.76 -8.11
CA ASP A 461 -12.65 22.86 -7.95
C ASP A 461 -11.21 22.40 -8.23
N VAL A 462 -10.79 21.24 -7.72
CA VAL A 462 -9.46 20.66 -8.00
C VAL A 462 -9.21 20.56 -9.51
N VAL A 463 -10.15 20.01 -10.28
CA VAL A 463 -9.99 19.87 -11.74
C VAL A 463 -9.97 21.24 -12.44
N GLU A 464 -10.78 22.19 -11.98
CA GLU A 464 -10.77 23.57 -12.49
C GLU A 464 -9.45 24.29 -12.23
N GLN A 465 -8.87 24.15 -11.03
CA GLN A 465 -7.55 24.70 -10.70
C GLN A 465 -6.44 24.10 -11.57
N ILE A 466 -6.49 22.78 -11.84
CA ILE A 466 -5.55 22.12 -12.75
C ILE A 466 -5.65 22.69 -14.16
N SER A 467 -6.87 22.93 -14.65
CA SER A 467 -7.12 23.53 -15.97
C SER A 467 -6.65 24.98 -16.05
N HIS A 468 -6.85 25.75 -14.98
CA HIS A 468 -6.35 27.11 -14.87
C HIS A 468 -4.82 27.15 -14.90
N ALA A 469 -4.15 26.30 -14.12
CA ALA A 469 -2.70 26.15 -14.13
C ALA A 469 -2.17 25.75 -15.52
N ALA A 470 -2.83 24.83 -16.22
CA ALA A 470 -2.46 24.44 -17.58
C ALA A 470 -2.52 25.62 -18.57
N SER A 471 -3.54 26.47 -18.43
CA SER A 471 -3.69 27.67 -19.26
C SER A 471 -2.60 28.71 -19.01
N LEU A 472 -2.12 28.84 -17.76
CA LEU A 472 -1.01 29.73 -17.41
C LEU A 472 0.32 29.21 -17.97
N VAL A 473 0.60 27.93 -17.74
CA VAL A 473 1.85 27.28 -18.20
C VAL A 473 1.92 27.23 -19.73
N SER A 474 0.80 27.11 -20.44
CA SER A 474 0.80 27.07 -21.90
C SER A 474 1.00 28.44 -22.56
N LYS A 475 0.87 29.55 -21.81
CA LYS A 475 1.03 30.93 -22.32
C LYS A 475 2.41 31.53 -22.02
N GLY A 476 3.09 31.03 -20.99
CA GLY A 476 4.47 31.36 -20.65
C GLY A 476 5.45 30.47 -21.40
#